data_AF-A0A7C8DTZ9-F1
#
_entry.id   AF-A0A7C8DTZ9-F1
#
_cell.length_a   1.000
_cell.length_b   1.000
_cell.length_c   1.000
_cell.angle_alpha   90.00
_cell.angle_beta   90.00
_cell.angle_gamma   90.00
#
_symmetry.space_group_name_H-M   'P 1'
#
loop_
_entity.id
_entity.type
_entity.pdbx_description
1 polymer ?
#
loop_
_entity_poly.entity_id
_entity_poly.type
_entity_poly.pdbx_seq_one_letter_code
_entity_poly.pdbx_strand_id
1 'polypeptide(L)'
;VYRRIKQVLSDTRPSDHYAIKTLEPTSNSYQPAQKDMQQSHLPMSVAGPAARYTPHSQPSFAGSHSMHTIAASFQQHESDNGGAIPPMGFAIAHLHNTYILAESDKGLILVDTHAAHERIVYEKLKKQYDAGNMP
;
A
#
# COMPACT_ATOMS: atom_id res chain seq x y z
N VAL A 1 6.77 -11.68 -34.94
CA VAL A 1 5.71 -11.94 -33.93
C VAL A 1 5.59 -10.80 -32.90
N TYR A 2 6.70 -10.24 -32.38
CA TYR A 2 6.68 -9.16 -31.38
C TYR A 2 6.03 -7.81 -31.78
N ARG A 3 5.96 -7.46 -33.08
CA ARG A 3 5.34 -6.18 -33.50
C ARG A 3 3.81 -6.16 -33.35
N ARG A 4 3.15 -7.31 -33.49
CA ARG A 4 1.69 -7.37 -33.55
C ARG A 4 1.02 -7.17 -32.18
N ILE A 5 1.72 -7.56 -31.11
CA ILE A 5 1.21 -7.50 -29.73
C ILE A 5 1.22 -6.05 -29.20
N LYS A 6 2.23 -5.25 -29.57
CA LYS A 6 2.27 -3.82 -29.20
C LYS A 6 1.17 -3.00 -29.88
N GLN A 7 0.75 -3.37 -31.10
CA GLN A 7 -0.33 -2.70 -31.82
C GLN A 7 -1.71 -2.98 -31.23
N VAL A 8 -1.98 -4.22 -30.80
CA VAL A 8 -3.27 -4.58 -30.18
C VAL A 8 -3.45 -3.89 -28.82
N LEU A 9 -2.36 -3.66 -28.07
CA LEU A 9 -2.40 -2.95 -26.79
C LEU A 9 -2.51 -1.42 -26.93
N SER A 10 -2.13 -0.83 -28.08
CA SER A 10 -2.27 0.61 -28.32
C SER A 10 -3.64 1.03 -28.85
N ASP A 11 -4.33 0.12 -29.56
CA ASP A 11 -5.66 0.40 -30.12
C ASP A 11 -6.80 0.29 -29.10
N THR A 12 -6.52 -0.32 -27.94
CA THR A 12 -7.51 -0.40 -26.85
C THR A 12 -7.37 0.82 -25.95
N ARG A 13 -8.02 1.92 -26.32
CA ARG A 13 -8.21 3.05 -25.39
C ARG A 13 -9.15 2.59 -24.28
N PRO A 14 -8.80 2.77 -22.99
CA PRO A 14 -9.67 2.39 -21.87
C PRO A 14 -10.96 3.23 -21.73
N SER A 15 -11.28 4.05 -22.74
CA SER A 15 -12.32 5.07 -22.68
C SER A 15 -13.60 4.74 -23.48
N ASP A 16 -13.61 3.70 -24.32
CA ASP A 16 -14.61 3.63 -25.40
C ASP A 16 -15.81 2.69 -25.19
N HIS A 17 -15.98 2.03 -24.03
CA HIS A 17 -17.17 1.18 -23.82
C HIS A 17 -17.74 1.22 -22.41
N TYR A 18 -18.42 2.30 -22.07
CA TYR A 18 -19.57 2.25 -21.16
C TYR A 18 -20.74 3.01 -21.79
N ALA A 19 -21.84 2.31 -22.07
CA ALA A 19 -23.06 2.94 -22.52
C ALA A 19 -23.70 3.68 -21.33
N ILE A 20 -23.35 4.96 -21.17
CA ILE A 20 -24.11 5.87 -20.29
C ILE A 20 -25.47 6.07 -20.97
N LYS A 21 -26.54 5.63 -20.31
CA LYS A 21 -27.91 5.99 -20.69
C LYS A 21 -28.07 7.48 -20.44
N THR A 22 -27.89 8.30 -21.47
CA THR A 22 -28.12 9.74 -21.43
C THR A 22 -29.56 9.99 -20.97
N LEU A 23 -29.72 10.45 -19.74
CA LEU A 23 -30.96 11.03 -19.27
C LEU A 23 -31.02 12.44 -19.85
N GLU A 24 -32.05 12.74 -20.63
CA GLU A 24 -32.31 14.07 -21.17
C GLU A 24 -32.24 15.11 -20.03
N PRO A 25 -31.43 16.17 -20.16
CA PRO A 25 -31.28 17.16 -19.12
C PRO A 25 -32.53 18.04 -19.08
N THR A 26 -33.45 17.79 -18.16
CA THR A 26 -34.40 18.82 -17.74
C THR A 26 -33.57 19.97 -17.15
N SER A 27 -33.59 21.12 -17.81
CA SER A 27 -32.88 22.33 -17.42
C SER A 27 -33.39 22.85 -16.08
N ASN A 28 -32.86 22.32 -14.98
CA ASN A 28 -33.00 22.91 -13.67
C ASN A 28 -31.71 23.71 -13.42
N SER A 29 -31.82 25.03 -13.50
CA SER A 29 -30.70 25.96 -13.27
C SER A 29 -30.29 25.93 -11.80
N TYR A 30 -29.42 24.98 -11.45
CA TYR A 30 -28.69 24.99 -10.19
C TYR A 30 -27.45 25.85 -10.39
N GLN A 31 -27.44 27.04 -9.79
CA GLN A 31 -26.25 27.89 -9.67
C GLN A 31 -25.55 27.52 -8.35
N PRO A 32 -24.45 26.74 -8.36
CA PRO A 32 -23.61 26.66 -7.18
C PRO A 32 -22.92 28.02 -7.02
N ALA A 33 -23.11 28.65 -5.86
CA ALA A 33 -22.29 29.80 -5.48
C ALA A 33 -20.83 29.33 -5.39
N GLN A 34 -20.05 29.63 -6.43
CA GLN A 34 -18.61 29.44 -6.40
C GLN A 34 -18.03 30.43 -5.38
N LYS A 35 -17.88 29.96 -4.14
CA LYS A 35 -17.06 30.65 -3.17
C LYS A 35 -15.62 30.46 -3.63
N ASP A 36 -14.99 31.50 -4.13
CA ASP A 36 -13.56 31.52 -4.44
C ASP A 36 -12.79 31.07 -3.19
N MET A 37 -12.31 29.83 -3.21
CA MET A 37 -11.40 29.32 -2.18
C MET A 37 -10.03 29.92 -2.46
N GLN A 38 -9.82 31.17 -2.05
CA GLN A 38 -8.49 31.78 -2.05
C GLN A 38 -7.64 31.08 -1.00
N GLN A 39 -6.61 30.38 -1.46
CA GLN A 39 -5.66 29.69 -0.62
C GLN A 39 -4.86 30.73 0.18
N SER A 40 -5.09 30.80 1.49
CA SER A 40 -4.34 31.68 2.38
C SER A 40 -2.91 31.19 2.51
N HIS A 41 -1.96 31.92 1.92
CA HIS A 41 -0.53 31.65 2.04
C HIS A 41 -0.08 31.96 3.47
N LEU A 42 0.47 30.96 4.16
CA LEU A 42 1.08 31.13 5.48
C LEU A 42 2.47 31.75 5.31
N PRO A 43 2.76 32.93 5.87
CA PRO A 43 4.10 33.50 5.82
C PRO A 43 5.01 32.78 6.83
N MET A 44 5.86 31.87 6.35
CA MET A 44 6.98 31.35 7.15
C MET A 44 8.16 32.31 7.05
N SER A 45 8.26 33.27 7.97
CA SER A 45 9.51 34.00 8.20
C SER A 45 10.47 33.14 9.02
N VAL A 46 11.44 32.52 8.35
CA VAL A 46 12.63 31.99 9.03
C VAL A 46 13.57 33.16 9.29
N ALA A 47 13.46 33.76 10.48
CA ALA A 47 14.49 34.60 11.07
C ALA A 47 15.18 33.81 12.18
N GLY A 48 16.02 32.86 11.77
CA GLY A 48 16.91 32.13 12.67
C GLY A 48 18.37 32.52 12.36
N PRO A 49 19.18 32.92 13.35
CA PRO A 49 20.58 33.19 13.10
C PRO A 49 21.27 31.91 12.62
N ALA A 50 21.98 32.00 11.49
CA ALA A 50 22.82 30.92 10.99
C ALA A 50 23.90 30.63 12.03
N ALA A 51 23.68 29.61 12.86
CA ALA A 51 24.67 29.10 13.79
C ALA A 51 25.87 28.62 12.97
N ARG A 52 27.00 29.32 13.15
CA ARG A 52 28.28 28.99 12.54
C ARG A 52 28.64 27.55 12.92
N TYR A 53 28.71 26.66 11.93
CA TYR A 53 29.22 25.32 12.13
C TYR A 53 30.70 25.39 12.52
N THR A 54 30.99 25.11 13.79
CA THR A 54 32.31 24.71 14.25
C THR A 54 32.54 23.26 13.84
N PRO A 55 33.65 22.92 13.17
CA PRO A 55 33.98 21.52 12.90
C PRO A 55 34.50 20.90 14.20
N HIS A 56 33.60 20.31 14.99
CA HIS A 56 33.99 19.45 16.09
C HIS A 56 34.38 18.07 15.54
N SER A 57 35.56 17.64 15.97
CA SER A 57 36.23 16.36 15.79
C SER A 57 35.32 15.13 15.67
N GLN A 58 35.68 14.26 14.72
CA GLN A 58 35.15 12.91 14.56
C GLN A 58 35.13 12.14 15.89
N PRO A 59 34.02 11.50 16.27
CA PRO A 59 34.06 10.43 17.25
C PRO A 59 34.47 9.14 16.53
N SER A 60 35.53 8.50 17.01
CA SER A 60 35.85 7.12 16.66
C SER A 60 34.84 6.19 17.35
N PHE A 61 33.84 5.71 16.62
CA PHE A 61 32.93 4.68 17.09
C PHE A 61 33.55 3.30 16.85
N ALA A 62 34.52 2.94 17.68
CA ALA A 62 34.81 1.53 17.93
C ALA A 62 33.68 0.98 18.84
N GLY A 63 32.51 0.77 18.24
CA GLY A 63 31.36 0.17 18.90
C GLY A 63 30.88 -0.99 18.05
N SER A 64 31.06 -2.21 18.56
CA SER A 64 30.51 -3.42 17.95
C SER A 64 28.99 -3.32 17.89
N HIS A 65 28.45 -2.83 16.78
CA HIS A 65 27.03 -2.95 16.50
C HIS A 65 26.76 -4.39 16.11
N SER A 66 26.49 -5.22 17.11
CA SER A 66 25.79 -6.48 16.92
C SER A 66 24.53 -6.16 16.12
N MET A 67 24.47 -6.63 14.88
CA MET A 67 23.24 -6.63 14.10
C MET A 67 22.18 -7.33 14.95
N HIS A 68 21.24 -6.55 15.49
CA HIS A 68 20.02 -7.10 16.03
C HIS A 68 19.20 -7.54 14.82
N THR A 69 19.47 -8.75 14.35
CA THR A 69 18.66 -9.43 13.35
C THR A 69 17.25 -9.44 13.90
N ILE A 70 16.35 -8.66 13.30
CA ILE A 70 14.92 -8.84 13.48
C ILE A 70 14.59 -10.14 12.75
N ALA A 71 15.04 -11.26 13.32
CA ALA A 71 14.41 -12.54 13.12
C ALA A 71 13.04 -12.38 13.77
N ALA A 72 12.12 -11.74 13.03
CA ALA A 72 10.71 -11.80 13.31
C ALA A 72 10.43 -13.28 13.49
N SER A 73 10.10 -13.66 14.72
CA SER A 73 9.48 -14.93 15.02
C SER A 73 8.21 -14.96 14.20
N PHE A 74 8.29 -15.48 12.98
CA PHE A 74 7.16 -16.01 12.27
C PHE A 74 6.65 -17.10 13.18
N GLN A 75 5.73 -16.73 14.05
CA GLN A 75 5.01 -17.67 14.89
C GLN A 75 4.25 -18.53 13.90
N GLN A 76 4.87 -19.66 13.55
CA GLN A 76 4.27 -20.72 12.77
C GLN A 76 3.04 -21.11 13.57
N HIS A 77 1.89 -20.60 13.14
CA HIS A 77 0.62 -21.20 13.48
C HIS A 77 0.63 -22.54 12.75
N GLU A 78 1.34 -23.52 13.34
CA GLU A 78 1.13 -24.93 13.01
C GLU A 78 -0.31 -25.21 13.36
N SER A 79 -1.15 -25.08 12.33
CA SER A 79 -2.51 -25.56 12.38
C SER A 79 -2.34 -27.07 12.42
N ASP A 80 -2.39 -27.64 13.62
CA ASP A 80 -2.52 -29.06 13.88
C ASP A 80 -3.84 -29.55 13.27
N ASN A 81 -3.85 -29.69 11.95
CA ASN A 81 -4.88 -30.36 11.18
C ASN A 81 -4.10 -31.36 10.32
N GLY A 82 -3.97 -32.59 10.82
CA GLY A 82 -3.17 -33.66 10.24
C GLY A 82 -3.11 -33.63 8.72
N GLY A 83 -1.97 -33.19 8.17
CA GLY A 83 -1.68 -33.18 6.73
C GLY A 83 -2.60 -32.35 5.85
N ALA A 84 -3.52 -31.54 6.40
CA ALA A 84 -4.50 -30.80 5.61
C ALA A 84 -3.86 -29.54 4.98
N ILE A 85 -4.12 -29.32 3.70
CA ILE A 85 -3.69 -28.13 2.97
C ILE A 85 -4.29 -26.90 3.65
N PRO A 86 -3.49 -25.85 3.98
CA PRO A 86 -4.01 -24.62 4.56
C PRO A 86 -5.10 -23.99 3.67
N PRO A 87 -6.08 -23.25 4.22
CA PRO A 87 -7.16 -22.65 3.41
C PRO A 87 -6.70 -21.70 2.30
N MET A 88 -5.54 -21.05 2.48
CA MET A 88 -4.92 -20.19 1.45
C MET A 88 -3.88 -20.93 0.60
N GLY A 89 -3.72 -22.23 0.84
CA GLY A 89 -2.72 -23.04 0.17
C GLY A 89 -1.29 -22.75 0.62
N PHE A 90 -0.34 -23.17 -0.22
CA PHE A 90 1.09 -22.92 -0.04
C PHE A 90 1.56 -21.87 -1.04
N ALA A 91 2.36 -20.91 -0.59
CA ALA A 91 2.97 -19.91 -1.47
C ALA A 91 4.03 -20.55 -2.37
N ILE A 92 3.94 -20.30 -3.68
CA ILE A 92 4.84 -20.84 -4.69
C ILE A 92 5.83 -19.78 -5.18
N ALA A 93 5.37 -18.54 -5.39
CA ALA A 93 6.19 -17.48 -5.96
C ALA A 93 5.72 -16.07 -5.56
N HIS A 94 6.62 -15.10 -5.71
CA HIS A 94 6.31 -13.67 -5.64
C HIS A 94 6.51 -13.06 -7.02
N LEU A 95 5.48 -12.41 -7.55
CA LEU A 95 5.49 -11.79 -8.88
C LEU A 95 5.64 -10.27 -8.73
N HIS A 96 6.69 -9.71 -9.33
CA HIS A 96 6.97 -8.27 -9.40
C HIS A 96 6.91 -7.53 -8.05
N ASN A 97 7.12 -8.23 -6.93
CA ASN A 97 6.95 -7.69 -5.58
C ASN A 97 5.54 -7.11 -5.28
N THR A 98 4.54 -7.41 -6.12
CA THR A 98 3.16 -6.91 -6.00
C THR A 98 2.17 -8.02 -5.68
N TYR A 99 2.45 -9.25 -6.10
CA TYR A 99 1.54 -10.37 -5.91
C TYR A 99 2.22 -11.63 -5.38
N ILE A 100 1.61 -12.29 -4.42
CA ILE A 100 1.98 -13.65 -4.02
C ILE A 100 1.10 -14.63 -4.81
N LEU A 101 1.74 -15.61 -5.44
CA LEU A 101 1.08 -16.76 -6.07
C LEU A 101 1.10 -17.93 -5.08
N ALA A 102 -0.07 -18.52 -4.84
CA ALA A 102 -0.22 -19.69 -3.98
C ALA A 102 -1.06 -20.79 -4.67
N GLU A 103 -0.83 -22.04 -4.30
CA GLU A 103 -1.62 -23.20 -4.73
C GLU A 103 -2.38 -23.79 -3.56
N SER A 104 -3.69 -23.93 -3.76
CA SER A 104 -4.65 -24.53 -2.83
C SER A 104 -5.27 -25.79 -3.44
N ASP A 105 -6.03 -26.54 -2.64
CA ASP A 105 -6.84 -27.67 -3.08
C ASP A 105 -7.81 -27.33 -4.23
N LYS A 106 -8.23 -26.07 -4.32
CA LYS A 106 -9.15 -25.53 -5.33
C LYS A 106 -8.45 -24.94 -6.55
N GLY A 107 -7.11 -24.88 -6.55
CA GLY A 107 -6.31 -24.31 -7.63
C GLY A 107 -5.47 -23.11 -7.20
N LEU A 108 -5.15 -22.23 -8.15
CA LEU A 108 -4.23 -21.09 -7.95
C LEU A 108 -4.94 -19.87 -7.35
N ILE A 109 -4.27 -19.24 -6.39
CA ILE A 109 -4.70 -18.02 -5.71
C ILE A 109 -3.65 -16.94 -5.98
N LEU A 110 -4.11 -15.73 -6.32
CA LEU A 110 -3.27 -14.55 -6.48
C LEU A 110 -3.64 -13.53 -5.39
N VAL A 111 -2.65 -13.12 -4.60
CA VAL A 111 -2.85 -12.21 -3.46
C VAL A 111 -2.11 -10.90 -3.71
N ASP A 112 -2.79 -9.76 -3.60
CA ASP A 112 -2.15 -8.44 -3.54
C ASP A 112 -1.45 -8.27 -2.19
N THR A 113 -0.13 -8.11 -2.22
CA THR A 113 0.67 -7.98 -1.00
C THR A 113 0.38 -6.70 -0.23
N HIS A 114 0.08 -5.58 -0.90
CA HIS A 114 -0.20 -4.30 -0.26
C HIS A 114 -1.54 -4.36 0.47
N ALA A 115 -2.60 -4.76 -0.22
CA ALA A 115 -3.93 -4.85 0.36
C ALA A 115 -3.98 -5.89 1.50
N ALA A 116 -3.32 -7.04 1.34
CA ALA A 116 -3.24 -8.05 2.40
C ALA A 116 -2.49 -7.53 3.62
N HIS A 117 -1.37 -6.82 3.41
CA HIS A 117 -0.59 -6.22 4.51
C HIS A 117 -1.45 -5.24 5.31
N GLU A 118 -2.06 -4.27 4.63
CA GLU A 118 -2.89 -3.26 5.27
C GLU A 118 -4.05 -3.90 6.04
N ARG A 119 -4.69 -4.92 5.46
CA ARG A 119 -5.80 -5.63 6.10
C ARG A 119 -5.38 -6.34 7.39
N ILE A 120 -4.25 -7.04 7.38
CA ILE A 120 -3.74 -7.73 8.57
C ILE A 120 -3.38 -6.73 9.67
N VAL A 121 -2.73 -5.64 9.31
CA VAL A 121 -2.36 -4.58 10.27
C VAL A 121 -3.59 -3.94 10.88
N TYR A 122 -4.56 -3.55 10.05
CA TYR A 122 -5.81 -2.96 10.51
C TYR A 122 -6.56 -3.88 11.47
N GLU A 123 -6.72 -5.16 11.14
CA GLU A 123 -7.43 -6.11 12.00
C GLU A 123 -6.71 -6.36 13.33
N LYS A 124 -5.37 -6.34 13.35
CA LYS A 124 -4.60 -6.41 14.60
C LYS A 124 -4.83 -5.18 15.47
N LEU A 125 -4.72 -3.99 14.89
CA LEU A 125 -4.93 -2.72 15.61
C LEU A 125 -6.37 -2.60 16.12
N LYS A 126 -7.35 -2.98 15.31
CA LYS A 126 -8.76 -3.01 15.70
C LYS A 126 -8.99 -3.94 16.89
N LYS A 127 -8.44 -5.17 16.86
CA LYS A 127 -8.53 -6.10 17.99
C LYS A 127 -7.90 -5.55 19.27
N GLN A 128 -6.77 -4.84 19.16
CA GLN A 128 -6.13 -4.20 20.32
C GLN A 128 -6.94 -3.03 20.87
N TYR A 129 -7.53 -2.23 19.99
CA TYR A 129 -8.44 -1.14 20.35
C TYR A 129 -9.66 -1.67 21.10
N ASP A 130 -10.31 -2.69 20.55
CA ASP A 130 -11.51 -3.30 21.15
C ASP A 130 -11.18 -3.94 22.52
N ALA A 131 -9.95 -4.42 22.71
CA ALA A 131 -9.45 -4.94 23.97
C ALA A 131 -9.06 -3.85 25.00
N GLY A 132 -9.07 -2.57 24.62
CA GLY A 132 -8.64 -1.45 25.48
C GLY A 132 -7.11 -1.36 25.66
N ASN A 133 -6.33 -2.07 24.85
CA ASN A 133 -4.87 -2.17 24.93
C ASN A 133 -4.16 -1.27 23.91
N MET A 134 -4.81 -0.21 23.41
CA MET A 134 -4.10 0.82 22.65
C MET A 134 -3.22 1.65 23.60
N PRO A 135 -1.91 1.84 23.27
CA PRO A 135 -1.07 2.79 24.00
C PRO A 135 -1.56 4.24 23.86
#